data_AF-A0A970KJ24-F1
#
_entry.id   AF-A0A970KJ24-F1
#
_cell.length_a   1.000
_cell.length_b   1.000
_cell.length_c   1.000
_cell.angle_alpha   90.00
_cell.angle_beta   90.00
_cell.angle_gamma   90.00
#
_symmetry.space_group_name_H-M   'P 1'
#
loop_
_entity.id
_entity.type
_entity.pdbx_description
1 polymer ?
#
loop_
_entity_poly.entity_id
_entity_poly.type
_entity_poly.pdbx_seq_one_letter_code
_entity_poly.pdbx_strand_id
1 'polypeptide(L)'
;MKKENTAINNILELIGNPGSGIIYIFTSKGKYNFARQLHDDIKAHGFQGRLFLLDTILNETNLNRFKEQLIGISDDYGIIFLIESNCRKNYFDIFGRPDSGLILKPEHFFSDLFLPLDSLIRIYGIDLKELDAFKRTLLSELEGASLIDISTDSGTEISIKPRSWNSTEIGEIFTAPVEYIA
;
A
#
# COMPACT_ATOMS: atom_id res chain seq x y z
N MET A 1 -21.65 19.65 -1.48
CA MET A 1 -20.64 18.74 -2.07
C MET A 1 -19.62 18.42 -0.99
N LYS A 2 -19.55 17.17 -0.51
CA LYS A 2 -18.37 16.71 0.24
C LYS A 2 -17.18 16.80 -0.72
N LYS A 3 -16.05 17.37 -0.31
CA LYS A 3 -14.81 17.25 -1.08
C LYS A 3 -14.50 15.76 -1.17
N GLU A 4 -14.37 15.24 -2.39
CA GLU A 4 -13.85 13.89 -2.62
C GLU A 4 -12.48 13.78 -1.96
N ASN A 5 -12.27 12.74 -1.18
CA ASN A 5 -11.00 12.49 -0.54
C ASN A 5 -10.14 11.69 -1.52
N THR A 6 -9.26 12.38 -2.25
CA THR A 6 -8.39 11.78 -3.27
C THR A 6 -7.63 10.55 -2.75
N ALA A 7 -7.20 10.57 -1.48
CA ALA A 7 -6.53 9.43 -0.87
C ALA A 7 -7.41 8.19 -0.77
N ILE A 8 -8.70 8.36 -0.47
CA ILE A 8 -9.66 7.25 -0.42
C ILE A 8 -9.86 6.68 -1.83
N ASN A 9 -10.10 7.54 -2.82
CA ASN A 9 -10.32 7.09 -4.20
C ASN A 9 -9.11 6.29 -4.72
N ASN A 10 -7.91 6.79 -4.49
CA ASN A 10 -6.68 6.12 -4.92
C ASN A 10 -6.47 4.79 -4.20
N ILE A 11 -6.79 4.69 -2.89
CA ILE A 11 -6.75 3.41 -2.16
C ILE A 11 -7.77 2.41 -2.75
N LEU A 12 -8.96 2.86 -3.14
CA LEU A 12 -9.97 2.02 -3.75
C LEU A 12 -9.56 1.56 -5.16
N GLU A 13 -8.92 2.42 -5.95
CA GLU A 13 -8.35 2.05 -7.24
C GLU A 13 -7.28 0.95 -7.10
N LEU A 14 -6.42 1.04 -6.08
CA LEU A 14 -5.40 0.02 -5.78
C LEU A 14 -6.00 -1.31 -5.33
N ILE A 15 -7.12 -1.28 -4.61
CA ILE A 15 -7.88 -2.49 -4.27
C ILE A 15 -8.50 -3.10 -5.53
N GLY A 16 -8.85 -2.29 -6.53
CA GLY A 16 -9.47 -2.77 -7.77
C GLY A 16 -10.91 -3.23 -7.56
N ASN A 17 -11.28 -4.36 -8.17
CA ASN A 17 -12.65 -4.85 -8.18
C ASN A 17 -12.76 -6.32 -7.72
N PRO A 18 -12.86 -6.56 -6.39
CA PRO A 18 -13.04 -7.90 -5.86
C PRO A 18 -14.35 -8.53 -6.35
N GLY A 19 -14.31 -9.75 -6.90
CA GLY A 19 -15.49 -10.41 -7.47
C GLY A 19 -16.59 -10.72 -6.44
N SER A 20 -16.24 -10.83 -5.15
CA SER A 20 -17.22 -10.95 -4.06
C SER A 20 -18.03 -9.68 -3.82
N GLY A 21 -17.56 -8.53 -4.30
CA GLY A 21 -18.10 -7.20 -4.01
C GLY A 21 -17.95 -6.76 -2.56
N ILE A 22 -17.17 -7.48 -1.73
CA ILE A 22 -16.99 -7.21 -0.30
C ILE A 22 -15.56 -6.77 -0.01
N ILE A 23 -15.41 -5.70 0.79
CA ILE A 23 -14.13 -5.17 1.24
C ILE A 23 -14.06 -5.16 2.77
N TYR A 24 -13.08 -5.85 3.34
CA TYR A 24 -12.78 -5.85 4.76
C TYR A 24 -11.80 -4.74 5.10
N ILE A 25 -12.12 -3.90 6.09
CA ILE A 25 -11.26 -2.83 6.57
C ILE A 25 -10.88 -3.13 8.01
N PHE A 26 -9.60 -3.35 8.26
CA PHE A 26 -9.03 -3.56 9.59
C PHE A 26 -8.23 -2.31 9.97
N THR A 27 -8.69 -1.57 10.98
CA THR A 27 -8.10 -0.29 11.38
C THR A 27 -7.69 -0.27 12.84
N SER A 28 -6.63 0.46 13.19
CA SER A 28 -6.39 0.87 14.58
C SER A 28 -7.27 2.05 14.97
N LYS A 29 -7.37 2.32 16.27
CA LYS A 29 -8.18 3.41 16.85
C LYS A 29 -7.84 4.79 16.30
N GLY A 30 -6.56 5.14 16.15
CA GLY A 30 -6.17 6.48 15.69
C GLY A 30 -6.52 6.75 14.22
N LYS A 31 -6.70 5.72 13.41
CA LYS A 31 -7.11 5.83 11.99
C LYS A 31 -8.61 5.61 11.77
N TYR A 32 -9.37 5.30 12.82
CA TYR A 32 -10.77 4.91 12.72
C TYR A 32 -11.66 5.93 12.01
N ASN A 33 -11.43 7.23 12.20
CA ASN A 33 -12.21 8.27 11.52
C ASN A 33 -12.00 8.24 9.99
N PHE A 34 -10.75 8.06 9.55
CA PHE A 34 -10.42 7.91 8.14
C PHE A 34 -10.98 6.59 7.57
N ALA A 35 -10.81 5.49 8.31
CA ALA A 35 -11.35 4.19 7.93
C ALA A 35 -12.90 4.19 7.81
N ARG A 36 -13.59 4.98 8.62
CA ARG A 36 -15.05 5.17 8.51
C ARG A 36 -15.43 5.95 7.25
N GLN A 37 -14.68 7.00 6.91
CA GLN A 37 -14.89 7.71 5.64
C GLN A 37 -14.68 6.78 4.45
N LEU A 38 -13.61 5.99 4.48
CA LEU A 38 -13.33 4.95 3.48
C LEU A 38 -14.48 3.92 3.40
N HIS A 39 -15.01 3.49 4.54
CA HIS A 39 -16.17 2.57 4.59
C HIS A 39 -17.44 3.16 3.95
N ASP A 40 -17.71 4.44 4.19
CA ASP A 40 -18.84 5.14 3.58
C ASP A 40 -18.66 5.28 2.06
N ASP A 41 -17.44 5.58 1.60
CA ASP A 41 -17.13 5.76 0.18
C ASP A 41 -17.09 4.42 -0.58
N ILE A 42 -16.68 3.31 0.06
CA ILE A 42 -16.78 1.95 -0.49
C ILE A 42 -18.22 1.64 -0.93
N LYS A 43 -19.22 2.03 -0.11
CA LYS A 43 -20.63 1.85 -0.47
C LYS A 43 -21.05 2.71 -1.65
N ALA A 44 -20.53 3.93 -1.74
CA ALA A 44 -20.78 4.81 -2.87
C ALA A 44 -20.20 4.23 -4.19
N HIS A 45 -19.12 3.47 -4.11
CA HIS A 45 -18.52 2.74 -5.23
C HIS A 45 -19.18 1.37 -5.52
N GLY A 46 -20.28 1.03 -4.84
CA GLY A 46 -21.06 -0.19 -5.10
C GLY A 46 -20.58 -1.43 -4.35
N PHE A 47 -19.60 -1.30 -3.45
CA PHE A 47 -19.07 -2.40 -2.65
C PHE A 47 -19.72 -2.48 -1.27
N GLN A 48 -19.67 -3.66 -0.66
CA GLN A 48 -20.06 -3.88 0.73
C GLN A 48 -18.83 -3.81 1.65
N GLY A 49 -18.69 -2.69 2.36
CA GLY A 49 -17.63 -2.53 3.35
C GLY A 49 -17.94 -3.23 4.69
N ARG A 50 -16.93 -3.86 5.29
CA ARG A 50 -16.97 -4.38 6.66
C ARG A 50 -15.83 -3.80 7.48
N LEU A 51 -16.15 -2.95 8.46
CA LEU A 51 -15.16 -2.23 9.27
C LEU A 51 -14.92 -2.90 10.62
N PHE A 52 -13.66 -3.14 10.94
CA PHE A 52 -13.21 -3.80 12.15
C PHE A 52 -12.13 -2.97 12.85
N LEU A 53 -12.29 -2.78 14.16
CA LEU A 53 -11.31 -2.13 15.00
C LEU A 53 -10.34 -3.18 15.56
N LEU A 54 -9.06 -3.09 15.24
CA LEU A 54 -8.06 -4.06 15.65
C LEU A 54 -7.82 -4.04 17.16
N ASP A 55 -7.93 -2.88 17.81
CA ASP A 55 -7.76 -2.74 19.27
C ASP A 55 -8.69 -3.65 20.09
N THR A 56 -9.85 -4.07 19.54
CA THR A 56 -10.77 -5.01 20.20
C THR A 56 -10.52 -6.48 19.83
N ILE A 57 -9.76 -6.72 18.77
CA ILE A 57 -9.48 -8.03 18.19
C ILE A 57 -8.11 -8.56 18.65
N LEU A 58 -7.15 -7.68 18.94
CA LEU A 58 -5.75 -8.06 19.19
C LEU A 58 -5.45 -8.51 20.63
N ASN A 59 -6.43 -9.02 21.37
CA ASN A 59 -6.15 -9.82 22.58
C ASN A 59 -5.80 -11.26 22.19
N GLU A 60 -4.98 -11.96 22.98
CA GLU A 60 -4.40 -13.26 22.59
C GLU A 60 -5.47 -14.30 22.21
N THR A 61 -6.60 -14.34 22.92
CA THR A 61 -7.72 -15.26 22.64
C THR A 61 -8.40 -14.98 21.30
N ASN A 62 -8.50 -13.71 20.90
CA ASN A 62 -9.13 -13.30 19.64
C ASN A 62 -8.17 -13.33 18.44
N LEU A 63 -6.85 -13.36 18.68
CA LEU A 63 -5.85 -13.36 17.61
C LEU A 63 -5.90 -14.63 16.74
N ASN A 64 -6.03 -15.81 17.35
CA ASN A 64 -6.11 -17.08 16.59
C ASN A 64 -7.38 -17.15 15.76
N ARG A 65 -8.53 -16.77 16.35
CA ARG A 65 -9.81 -16.68 15.63
C ARG A 65 -9.73 -15.67 14.49
N PHE A 66 -9.03 -14.56 14.68
CA PHE A 66 -8.81 -13.57 13.64
C PHE A 66 -7.97 -14.13 12.49
N LYS A 67 -6.90 -14.87 12.80
CA LYS A 67 -6.09 -15.57 11.79
C LYS A 67 -6.94 -16.55 10.98
N GLU A 68 -7.75 -17.38 11.64
CA GLU A 68 -8.67 -18.31 10.96
C GLU A 68 -9.66 -17.57 10.06
N GLN A 69 -10.20 -16.45 10.51
CA GLN A 69 -11.08 -15.61 9.69
C GLN A 69 -10.35 -15.05 8.47
N LEU A 70 -9.13 -14.54 8.63
CA LEU A 70 -8.34 -14.03 7.52
C LEU A 70 -7.96 -15.13 6.51
N ILE A 71 -7.68 -16.37 6.95
CA ILE A 71 -7.45 -17.52 6.06
C ILE A 71 -8.72 -17.86 5.27
N GLY A 72 -9.89 -17.74 5.91
CA GLY A 72 -11.18 -18.01 5.28
C GLY A 72 -11.62 -16.93 4.28
N ILE A 73 -10.92 -15.80 4.20
CA ILE A 73 -11.15 -14.78 3.18
C ILE A 73 -10.43 -15.24 1.91
N SER A 74 -11.21 -15.66 0.89
CA SER A 74 -10.70 -16.06 -0.42
C SER A 74 -10.09 -14.89 -1.20
N ASP A 75 -9.33 -15.22 -2.25
CA ASP A 75 -8.72 -14.25 -3.18
C ASP A 75 -9.73 -13.26 -3.80
N ASP A 76 -11.01 -13.63 -3.79
CA ASP A 76 -12.15 -12.87 -4.33
C ASP A 76 -12.62 -11.67 -3.48
N TYR A 77 -12.03 -11.46 -2.30
CA TYR A 77 -12.38 -10.37 -1.38
C TYR A 77 -11.32 -9.26 -1.34
N GLY A 78 -11.76 -8.02 -1.14
CA GLY A 78 -10.89 -6.89 -0.87
C GLY A 78 -10.47 -6.85 0.61
N ILE A 79 -9.20 -6.56 0.87
CA ILE A 79 -8.68 -6.45 2.25
C ILE A 79 -7.84 -5.18 2.38
N ILE A 80 -8.19 -4.35 3.36
CA ILE A 80 -7.53 -3.08 3.68
C ILE A 80 -7.06 -3.12 5.14
N PHE A 81 -5.77 -2.86 5.35
CA PHE A 81 -5.16 -2.68 6.66
C PHE A 81 -4.70 -1.22 6.86
N LEU A 82 -5.30 -0.56 7.85
CA LEU A 82 -4.99 0.81 8.27
C LEU A 82 -4.48 0.83 9.71
N ILE A 83 -3.18 0.58 9.91
CA ILE A 83 -2.68 0.16 11.22
C ILE A 83 -1.72 1.20 11.78
N GLU A 84 -1.86 1.58 13.04
CA GLU A 84 -0.86 2.41 13.69
C GLU A 84 0.36 1.63 14.15
N SER A 85 1.45 2.36 14.31
CA SER A 85 2.75 1.80 14.58
C SER A 85 2.86 1.09 15.94
N ASN A 86 1.96 1.36 16.87
CA ASN A 86 1.82 0.68 18.16
C ASN A 86 1.24 -0.75 18.02
N CYS A 87 0.50 -1.05 16.95
CA CYS A 87 -0.01 -2.38 16.64
C CYS A 87 0.98 -3.22 15.81
N ARG A 88 2.21 -2.72 15.59
CA ARG A 88 3.27 -3.40 14.79
C ARG A 88 3.53 -4.84 15.25
N LYS A 89 3.67 -5.05 16.56
CA LYS A 89 3.94 -6.37 17.12
C LYS A 89 2.87 -7.37 16.71
N ASN A 90 1.60 -7.02 16.92
CA ASN A 90 0.47 -7.87 16.55
C ASN A 90 0.37 -8.11 15.04
N TYR A 91 0.65 -7.11 14.20
CA TYR A 91 0.72 -7.30 12.75
C TYR A 91 1.78 -8.33 12.37
N PHE A 92 2.99 -8.24 12.95
CA PHE A 92 4.02 -9.25 12.72
C PHE A 92 3.68 -10.61 13.36
N ASP A 93 2.91 -10.65 14.44
CA ASP A 93 2.41 -11.93 14.97
C ASP A 93 1.39 -12.59 14.02
N ILE A 94 0.73 -11.80 13.16
CA ILE A 94 -0.21 -12.28 12.13
C ILE A 94 0.53 -12.63 10.83
N PHE A 95 1.35 -11.72 10.31
CA PHE A 95 1.95 -11.79 8.97
C PHE A 95 3.47 -12.06 8.99
N GLY A 96 4.13 -11.88 10.13
CA GLY A 96 5.50 -11.40 10.23
C GLY A 96 6.62 -12.43 10.20
N ARG A 97 6.42 -13.58 9.56
CA ARG A 97 7.53 -14.46 9.21
C ARG A 97 7.26 -15.04 7.84
N PRO A 98 8.14 -14.84 6.83
CA PRO A 98 7.96 -15.46 5.51
C PRO A 98 7.76 -16.99 5.57
N ASP A 99 8.27 -17.62 6.64
CA ASP A 99 8.23 -19.05 6.94
C ASP A 99 7.04 -19.50 7.82
N SER A 100 6.42 -18.60 8.60
CA SER A 100 5.38 -18.98 9.58
C SER A 100 4.20 -18.02 9.71
N GLY A 101 4.22 -16.90 8.99
CA GLY A 101 3.15 -15.92 8.93
C GLY A 101 2.00 -16.38 8.06
N LEU A 102 0.87 -15.71 8.19
CA LEU A 102 -0.27 -15.91 7.29
C LEU A 102 0.17 -15.55 5.86
N ILE A 103 0.18 -16.53 4.96
CA ILE A 103 0.31 -16.26 3.53
C ILE A 103 -1.09 -15.88 3.03
N LEU A 104 -1.39 -14.59 3.06
CA LEU A 104 -2.50 -14.06 2.29
C LEU A 104 -2.03 -13.94 0.83
N LYS A 105 -2.88 -14.35 -0.12
CA LYS A 105 -2.69 -14.08 -1.55
C LYS A 105 -3.85 -13.27 -2.15
N PRO A 106 -4.36 -12.21 -1.49
CA PRO A 106 -5.50 -11.51 -2.04
C PRO A 106 -5.00 -10.75 -3.25
N GLU A 107 -5.64 -10.94 -4.39
CA GLU A 107 -5.45 -10.11 -5.58
C GLU A 107 -5.79 -8.63 -5.25
N HIS A 108 -6.67 -8.43 -4.25
CA HIS A 108 -7.22 -7.15 -3.85
C HIS A 108 -6.78 -6.77 -2.41
N PHE A 109 -5.51 -6.42 -2.23
CA PHE A 109 -4.92 -6.12 -0.92
C PHE A 109 -4.30 -4.73 -0.82
N PHE A 110 -4.57 -4.04 0.29
CA PHE A 110 -3.91 -2.80 0.65
C PHE A 110 -3.47 -2.82 2.12
N SER A 111 -2.25 -2.36 2.38
CA SER A 111 -1.75 -2.09 3.73
C SER A 111 -0.96 -0.80 3.75
N ASP A 112 -1.24 0.08 4.71
CA ASP A 112 -0.50 1.32 4.87
C ASP A 112 0.86 1.17 5.55
N LEU A 113 1.26 -0.06 5.90
CA LEU A 113 2.56 -0.38 6.50
C LEU A 113 2.95 0.56 7.66
N PHE A 114 1.97 0.90 8.50
CA PHE A 114 2.15 1.72 9.70
C PHE A 114 2.41 3.21 9.47
N LEU A 115 2.16 3.73 8.27
CA LEU A 115 2.30 5.15 7.96
C LEU A 115 1.45 6.01 8.91
N PRO A 116 1.96 7.11 9.49
CA PRO A 116 1.12 8.08 10.16
C PRO A 116 -0.02 8.56 9.25
N LEU A 117 -1.19 8.89 9.81
CA LEU A 117 -2.38 9.24 9.02
C LEU A 117 -2.10 10.40 8.05
N ASP A 118 -1.38 11.44 8.49
CA ASP A 118 -1.03 12.57 7.64
C ASP A 118 -0.11 12.16 6.48
N SER A 119 0.82 11.23 6.72
CA SER A 119 1.70 10.67 5.68
C SER A 119 0.90 9.81 4.70
N LEU A 120 -0.02 8.98 5.19
CA LEU A 120 -0.93 8.19 4.36
C LEU A 120 -1.75 9.10 3.43
N ILE A 121 -2.41 10.12 3.99
CA ILE A 121 -3.21 11.07 3.21
C ILE A 121 -2.33 11.82 2.21
N ARG A 122 -1.11 12.21 2.57
CA ARG A 122 -0.20 12.91 1.67
C ARG A 122 0.29 12.02 0.52
N ILE A 123 0.68 10.79 0.80
CA ILE A 123 1.22 9.86 -0.21
C ILE A 123 0.12 9.43 -1.17
N TYR A 124 -1.06 9.09 -0.65
CA TYR A 124 -2.15 8.60 -1.47
C TYR A 124 -3.08 9.71 -1.94
N GLY A 125 -2.99 10.94 -1.44
CA GLY A 125 -3.78 12.09 -1.89
C GLY A 125 -3.24 12.79 -3.13
N ILE A 126 -2.21 12.22 -3.77
CA ILE A 126 -1.64 12.73 -5.02
C ILE A 126 -2.59 12.49 -6.20
N ASP A 127 -2.46 13.30 -7.26
CA ASP A 127 -3.13 13.01 -8.52
C ASP A 127 -2.42 11.85 -9.22
N LEU A 128 -3.02 10.65 -9.20
CA LEU A 128 -2.42 9.46 -9.81
C LEU A 128 -2.27 9.61 -11.33
N LYS A 129 -3.18 10.33 -12.00
CA LYS A 129 -3.11 10.51 -13.46
C LYS A 129 -1.95 11.43 -13.83
N GLU A 130 -1.77 12.50 -13.07
CA GLU A 130 -0.62 13.39 -13.23
C GLU A 130 0.69 12.65 -12.90
N LEU A 131 0.72 11.89 -11.80
CA LEU A 131 1.88 11.08 -11.43
C LEU A 131 2.21 10.05 -12.53
N ASP A 132 1.24 9.34 -13.08
CA ASP A 132 1.46 8.36 -14.14
C ASP A 132 1.89 9.02 -15.47
N ALA A 133 1.39 10.22 -15.76
CA ALA A 133 1.88 11.00 -16.89
C ALA A 133 3.34 11.40 -16.69
N PHE A 134 3.67 11.94 -15.51
CA PHE A 134 5.05 12.30 -15.15
C PHE A 134 5.98 11.09 -15.19
N LYS A 135 5.57 9.96 -14.61
CA LYS A 135 6.32 8.69 -14.60
C LYS A 135 6.63 8.21 -16.02
N ARG A 136 5.65 8.25 -16.93
CA ARG A 136 5.86 7.86 -18.33
C ARG A 136 6.85 8.77 -19.05
N THR A 137 6.76 10.07 -18.84
CA THR A 137 7.71 11.04 -19.41
C THR A 137 9.11 10.80 -18.86
N LEU A 138 9.26 10.70 -17.54
CA LEU A 138 10.55 10.47 -16.89
C LEU A 138 11.18 9.14 -17.34
N LEU A 139 10.40 8.06 -17.42
CA LEU A 139 10.90 6.77 -17.90
C LEU A 139 11.41 6.87 -19.35
N SER A 140 10.68 7.56 -20.22
CA SER A 140 11.10 7.77 -21.62
C SER A 140 12.41 8.55 -21.73
N GLU A 141 12.66 9.52 -20.83
CA GLU A 141 13.92 10.26 -20.80
C GLU A 141 15.06 9.39 -20.26
N LEU A 142 14.79 8.60 -19.22
CA LEU A 142 15.76 7.73 -18.56
C LEU A 142 16.19 6.54 -19.43
N GLU A 143 15.30 5.96 -20.24
CA GLU A 143 15.62 4.87 -21.17
C GLU A 143 16.72 5.24 -22.18
N GLY A 144 16.87 6.52 -22.51
CA GLY A 144 17.95 7.02 -23.35
C GLY A 144 19.27 7.31 -22.61
N ALA A 145 19.28 7.27 -21.29
CA ALA A 145 20.44 7.66 -20.49
C ALA A 145 21.49 6.53 -20.42
N SER A 146 22.70 6.80 -20.89
CA SER A 146 23.84 5.86 -20.80
C SER A 146 24.63 5.97 -19.49
N LEU A 147 24.41 7.05 -18.74
CA LEU A 147 25.11 7.39 -17.50
C LEU A 147 24.18 8.22 -16.61
N ILE A 148 24.19 7.94 -15.32
CA ILE A 148 23.52 8.73 -14.28
C ILE A 148 24.58 9.18 -13.28
N ASP A 149 24.73 10.49 -13.13
CA ASP A 149 25.63 11.11 -12.16
C ASP A 149 24.80 11.65 -10.99
N ILE A 150 25.17 11.25 -9.78
CA ILE A 150 24.49 11.60 -8.53
C ILE A 150 25.47 12.38 -7.67
N SER A 151 25.15 13.66 -7.43
CA SER A 151 25.92 14.54 -6.56
C SER A 151 25.07 15.12 -5.42
N THR A 152 25.60 15.19 -4.21
CA THR A 152 24.94 15.88 -3.08
C THR A 152 25.87 16.90 -2.40
N ASP A 153 25.30 17.92 -1.78
CA ASP A 153 26.04 18.93 -0.99
C ASP A 153 26.84 18.32 0.17
N SER A 154 26.43 17.14 0.64
CA SER A 154 27.15 16.36 1.65
C SER A 154 28.35 15.57 1.12
N GLY A 155 28.66 15.68 -0.19
CA GLY A 155 29.83 15.07 -0.82
C GLY A 155 29.60 13.68 -1.42
N THR A 156 28.35 13.28 -1.68
CA THR A 156 28.11 12.08 -2.50
C THR A 156 28.49 12.41 -3.93
N GLU A 157 29.29 11.56 -4.56
CA GLU A 157 29.63 11.62 -5.99
C GLU A 157 29.67 10.19 -6.53
N ILE A 158 28.60 9.80 -7.24
CA ILE A 158 28.42 8.44 -7.74
C ILE A 158 28.01 8.51 -9.21
N SER A 159 28.68 7.75 -10.06
CA SER A 159 28.30 7.56 -11.45
C SER A 159 27.89 6.11 -11.68
N ILE A 160 26.69 5.90 -12.23
CA ILE A 160 26.19 4.57 -12.57
C ILE A 160 25.82 4.47 -14.04
N LYS A 161 26.08 3.32 -14.65
CA LYS A 161 25.48 2.95 -15.93
C LYS A 161 24.21 2.15 -15.64
N PRO A 162 23.03 2.62 -16.05
CA PRO A 162 21.79 1.89 -15.82
C PRO A 162 21.79 0.60 -16.67
N ARG A 163 21.30 -0.50 -16.08
CA ARG A 163 21.13 -1.78 -16.79
C ARG A 163 19.81 -1.81 -17.56
N SER A 164 18.73 -1.58 -16.83
CA SER A 164 17.35 -1.60 -17.34
C SER A 164 16.46 -0.91 -16.32
N TRP A 165 15.68 0.06 -16.79
CA TRP A 165 14.73 0.75 -15.95
C TRP A 165 13.50 -0.12 -15.68
N ASN A 166 13.05 -0.10 -14.43
CA ASN A 166 11.83 -0.71 -13.96
C ASN A 166 10.96 0.38 -13.35
N SER A 167 9.65 0.20 -13.38
CA SER A 167 8.72 1.05 -12.67
C SER A 167 7.78 0.21 -11.81
N THR A 168 7.36 0.78 -10.69
CA THR A 168 6.28 0.21 -9.87
C THR A 168 4.94 0.76 -10.32
N GLU A 169 3.87 0.12 -9.84
CA GLU A 169 2.51 0.64 -10.01
C GLU A 169 2.39 2.04 -9.39
N ILE A 170 3.05 2.29 -8.26
CA ILE A 170 3.01 3.57 -7.54
C ILE A 170 4.37 4.28 -7.57
N GLY A 171 4.50 5.23 -8.49
CA GLY A 171 5.39 6.40 -8.36
C GLY A 171 6.91 6.19 -8.37
N GLU A 172 7.41 4.96 -8.35
CA GLU A 172 8.86 4.69 -8.33
C GLU A 172 9.38 4.20 -9.68
N ILE A 173 10.55 4.72 -10.07
CA ILE A 173 11.36 4.26 -11.19
C ILE A 173 12.75 3.92 -10.65
N PHE A 174 13.27 2.75 -10.99
CA PHE A 174 14.56 2.29 -10.47
C PHE A 174 15.30 1.42 -11.49
N THR A 175 16.62 1.32 -11.34
CA THR A 175 17.48 0.45 -12.15
C THR A 175 18.59 -0.12 -11.29
N ALA A 176 19.00 -1.35 -11.58
CA ALA A 176 20.28 -1.85 -11.12
C ALA A 176 21.41 -1.21 -11.96
N PRO A 177 22.60 -0.97 -11.39
CA PRO A 177 23.76 -0.63 -12.19
C PRO A 177 24.23 -1.84 -13.01
N VAL A 178 24.92 -1.58 -14.12
CA VAL A 178 25.72 -2.60 -14.80
C VAL A 178 26.88 -2.98 -13.88
N GLU A 179 27.02 -4.27 -13.60
CA GLU A 179 28.13 -4.78 -12.79
C GLU A 179 29.45 -4.63 -13.56
N TYR A 180 30.48 -4.11 -12.88
CA TYR A 180 31.84 -4.20 -13.39
C TYR A 180 32.30 -5.65 -13.31
N ILE A 181 32.39 -6.32 -14.45
CA ILE A 181 33.12 -7.59 -14.54
C ILE A 181 34.60 -7.21 -14.60
N ALA A 182 35.30 -7.41 -13.48
CA ALA A 182 36.75 -7.25 -13.37
C ALA A 182 37.49 -8.40 -14.08
#